data_AF-A0A5C7JEN5-F1
#
_entry.id   AF-A0A5C7JEN5-F1
#
_cell.length_a   1.000
_cell.length_b   1.000
_cell.length_c   1.000
_cell.angle_alpha   90.00
_cell.angle_beta   90.00
_cell.angle_gamma   90.00
#
_symmetry.space_group_name_H-M   'P 1'
#
loop_
_entity.id
_entity.type
_entity.pdbx_description
1 polymer ?
#
loop_
_entity_poly.entity_id
_entity_poly.type
_entity_poly.pdbx_seq_one_letter_code
_entity_poly.pdbx_strand_id
1 'polypeptide(L)'
;MAYFNHAFGKAFVAKSVASTAKKTHELAPGEVGFVTDASWSVLTDPTTLTAGNLLHFVQGSFHTKDSIGNNPGHGGYSESVKSKGINPRFISKLWSSDVATSTAATVKVSVGSKCAPCGQSLFLRLDVKGSPALRFLNHNAYAIGDSAGSAALGDVPGICCIDGQEFLDPAVALAKAAAMLLEDAIIKPFVKEKTGGGIVVTVAGTPTTYTIAEILDGTYTPSTDPVADQVTASVEFEGAYVDTKFGNCSFDTRDHYELEPIQLFGSVLDETGNPCNDCGVVETTPGTMAQTSGETVLRDILLTENYMQSPFNQGNPDSARIREIEGSNDILNAIDRTALYKVYYIQHSIPRLNNATSMFDNDQYVYKIYVKSTDAAVIASLDALMGDLATLASNYGNPIAFIDEIDA
;
A
#
# COMPACT_ATOMS: atom_id res chain seq x y z
N MET A 1 17.18 24.34 23.82
CA MET A 1 15.72 24.53 23.68
C MET A 1 15.37 23.90 22.35
N ALA A 2 14.89 22.65 22.35
CA ALA A 2 14.64 21.92 21.11
C ALA A 2 13.37 22.49 20.47
N TYR A 3 13.54 23.12 19.33
CA TYR A 3 12.49 23.68 18.50
C TYR A 3 11.76 22.50 17.84
N PHE A 4 10.68 22.02 18.47
CA PHE A 4 9.85 20.96 17.90
C PHE A 4 8.89 21.59 16.88
N ASN A 5 9.37 21.84 15.66
CA ASN A 5 8.54 22.22 14.50
C ASN A 5 7.64 21.06 14.00
N HIS A 6 7.64 19.93 14.69
CA HIS A 6 6.85 18.75 14.33
C HIS A 6 5.85 18.44 15.44
N ALA A 7 4.60 18.17 15.06
CA ALA A 7 3.58 17.72 15.98
C ALA A 7 3.97 16.37 16.59
N PHE A 8 3.75 16.20 17.89
CA PHE A 8 3.92 14.92 18.57
C PHE A 8 2.86 13.94 18.08
N GLY A 9 3.31 12.86 17.42
CA GLY A 9 2.45 11.79 16.93
C GLY A 9 2.13 10.77 18.03
N LYS A 10 0.85 10.43 18.21
CA LYS A 10 0.42 9.28 19.02
C LYS A 10 -0.51 8.39 18.22
N ALA A 11 -0.25 7.09 18.19
CA ALA A 11 -1.05 6.12 17.46
C ALA A 11 -1.98 5.33 18.40
N PHE A 12 -3.14 4.96 17.87
CA PHE A 12 -4.17 4.13 18.51
C PHE A 12 -4.66 3.07 17.51
N VAL A 13 -5.08 1.91 18.00
CA VAL A 13 -5.70 0.86 17.19
C VAL A 13 -7.10 0.59 17.74
N ALA A 14 -8.10 0.95 16.96
CA ALA A 14 -9.51 0.76 17.29
C ALA A 14 -9.98 -0.63 16.82
N LYS A 15 -10.39 -1.46 17.78
CA LYS A 15 -11.10 -2.74 17.53
C LYS A 15 -12.61 -2.62 17.73
N SER A 16 -13.03 -1.64 18.52
CA SER A 16 -14.44 -1.30 18.75
C SER A 16 -14.53 0.12 19.31
N VAL A 17 -15.69 0.76 19.16
CA VAL A 17 -15.99 2.04 19.80
C VAL A 17 -16.95 1.80 20.96
N ALA A 18 -16.64 2.34 22.14
CA ALA A 18 -17.47 2.21 23.32
C ALA A 18 -18.81 2.94 23.12
N SER A 19 -19.91 2.21 23.16
CA SER A 19 -21.28 2.72 22.97
C SER A 19 -22.02 3.01 24.28
N THR A 20 -21.38 2.72 25.42
CA THR A 20 -21.94 2.96 26.75
C THR A 20 -20.93 3.67 27.65
N ALA A 21 -21.42 4.37 28.67
CA ALA A 21 -20.57 4.99 29.67
C ALA A 21 -19.82 3.92 30.48
N LYS A 22 -18.51 3.86 30.27
CA LYS A 22 -17.57 2.97 30.97
C LYS A 22 -16.42 3.78 31.53
N LYS A 23 -15.87 3.40 32.68
CA LYS A 23 -14.61 3.99 33.16
C LYS A 23 -13.46 3.54 32.27
N THR A 24 -12.39 4.33 32.20
CA THR A 24 -11.27 4.03 31.30
C THR A 24 -10.62 2.67 31.55
N HIS A 25 -10.64 2.16 32.79
CA HIS A 25 -10.09 0.84 33.13
C HIS A 25 -11.04 -0.34 32.80
N GLU A 26 -12.28 -0.06 32.42
CA GLU A 26 -13.29 -1.06 32.03
C GLU A 26 -13.35 -1.23 30.50
N LEU A 27 -12.56 -0.46 29.75
CA LEU A 27 -12.45 -0.59 28.30
C LEU A 27 -11.78 -1.91 27.95
N ALA A 28 -12.40 -2.65 27.03
CA ALA A 28 -11.80 -3.86 26.49
C ALA A 28 -10.52 -3.53 25.67
N PRO A 29 -9.62 -4.51 25.45
CA PRO A 29 -8.41 -4.30 24.65
C PRO A 29 -8.71 -3.76 23.24
N GLY A 30 -8.24 -2.54 22.95
CA GLY A 30 -8.51 -1.85 21.67
C GLY A 30 -9.90 -1.23 21.55
N GLU A 31 -10.73 -1.25 22.59
CA GLU A 31 -11.97 -0.48 22.65
C GLU A 31 -11.63 1.00 22.86
N VAL A 32 -12.12 1.88 21.99
CA VAL A 32 -11.82 3.32 22.02
C VAL A 32 -13.03 4.17 22.36
N GLY A 33 -12.79 5.39 22.83
CA GLY A 33 -13.83 6.39 23.02
C GLY A 33 -13.27 7.72 23.53
N PHE A 34 -14.13 8.73 23.58
CA PHE A 34 -13.81 9.99 24.23
C PHE A 34 -14.24 9.99 25.69
N VAL A 35 -13.39 10.51 26.56
CA VAL A 35 -13.69 10.73 27.99
C VAL A 35 -13.47 12.18 28.38
N THR A 36 -14.07 12.60 29.48
CA THR A 36 -13.79 13.90 30.10
C THR A 36 -12.80 13.77 31.24
N ASP A 37 -12.00 14.82 31.45
CA ASP A 37 -11.14 14.98 32.64
C ASP A 37 -11.91 14.98 33.97
N ALA A 38 -13.17 15.45 33.98
CA ALA A 38 -14.00 15.48 35.18
C ALA A 38 -14.47 14.10 35.66
N SER A 39 -14.71 13.16 34.73
CA SER A 39 -15.38 11.88 35.06
C SER A 39 -14.55 10.64 34.75
N TRP A 40 -13.55 10.76 33.87
CA TRP A 40 -12.78 9.63 33.32
C TRP A 40 -13.68 8.47 32.87
N SER A 41 -14.82 8.82 32.29
CA SER A 41 -15.82 7.91 31.76
C SER A 41 -16.06 8.22 30.30
N VAL A 42 -16.31 7.19 29.50
CA VAL A 42 -16.71 7.33 28.10
C VAL A 42 -17.96 8.21 28.02
N LEU A 43 -17.89 9.22 27.17
CA LEU A 43 -19.02 10.00 26.72
C LEU A 43 -19.70 9.26 25.57
N THR A 44 -20.98 8.94 25.73
CA THR A 44 -21.79 8.37 24.65
C THR A 44 -22.11 9.38 23.55
N ASP A 45 -22.05 10.67 23.88
CA ASP A 45 -22.17 11.78 22.94
C ASP A 45 -21.10 12.84 23.29
N PRO A 46 -20.04 13.00 22.46
CA PRO A 46 -19.00 13.98 22.71
C PRO A 46 -19.51 15.43 22.73
N THR A 47 -20.63 15.74 22.06
CA THR A 47 -21.16 17.10 21.95
C THR A 47 -21.69 17.64 23.28
N THR A 48 -21.93 16.77 24.27
CA THR A 48 -22.39 17.15 25.61
C THR A 48 -21.26 17.57 26.56
N LEU A 49 -20.03 17.78 26.05
CA LEU A 49 -18.91 18.24 26.87
C LEU A 49 -19.28 19.54 27.59
N THR A 50 -19.05 19.56 28.91
CA THR A 50 -19.31 20.75 29.73
C THR A 50 -18.19 21.79 29.53
N ALA A 51 -18.57 23.07 29.48
CA ALA A 51 -17.61 24.16 29.35
C ALA A 51 -16.53 24.12 30.46
N GLY A 52 -15.26 24.23 30.05
CA GLY A 52 -14.11 24.18 30.96
C GLY A 52 -13.43 22.81 31.07
N ASN A 53 -14.10 21.73 30.67
CA ASN A 53 -13.53 20.38 30.66
C ASN A 53 -12.77 20.11 29.35
N LEU A 54 -11.72 19.30 29.44
CA LEU A 54 -10.99 18.77 28.29
C LEU A 54 -11.49 17.38 27.90
N LEU A 55 -11.44 17.11 26.60
CA LEU A 55 -11.75 15.81 26.03
C LEU A 55 -10.47 14.98 25.91
N HIS A 56 -10.51 13.69 26.18
CA HIS A 56 -9.38 12.78 25.97
C HIS A 56 -9.82 11.62 25.10
N PHE A 57 -9.06 11.31 24.06
CA PHE A 57 -9.23 10.06 23.32
C PHE A 57 -8.52 8.95 24.09
N VAL A 58 -9.23 7.86 24.35
CA VAL A 58 -8.74 6.77 25.20
C VAL A 58 -8.96 5.44 24.50
N GLN A 59 -8.00 4.53 24.68
CA GLN A 59 -8.06 3.15 24.22
C GLN A 59 -7.79 2.20 25.40
N GLY A 60 -8.56 1.12 25.50
CA GLY A 60 -8.24 0.02 26.43
C GLY A 60 -6.90 -0.63 26.09
N SER A 61 -6.09 -0.94 27.10
CA SER A 61 -4.75 -1.51 26.92
C SER A 61 -4.83 -2.89 26.25
N PHE A 62 -3.86 -3.19 25.38
CA PHE A 62 -3.69 -4.55 24.86
C PHE A 62 -3.03 -5.49 25.88
N HIS A 63 -2.32 -4.95 26.87
CA HIS A 63 -1.70 -5.77 27.91
C HIS A 63 -2.75 -6.28 28.89
N THR A 64 -2.82 -7.60 29.00
CA THR A 64 -3.81 -8.28 29.87
C THR A 64 -3.26 -8.58 31.26
N LYS A 65 -1.95 -8.38 31.48
CA LYS A 65 -1.25 -8.67 32.73
C LYS A 65 -0.49 -7.45 33.20
N ASP A 66 -0.54 -7.21 34.50
CA ASP A 66 0.27 -6.22 35.17
C ASP A 66 1.32 -6.92 36.04
N SER A 67 2.58 -6.87 35.62
CA SER A 67 3.69 -7.56 36.28
C SER A 67 4.43 -6.67 37.29
N ILE A 68 4.05 -5.39 37.44
CA ILE A 68 4.56 -4.53 38.51
C ILE A 68 3.69 -4.77 39.75
N GLY A 69 4.21 -5.61 40.64
CA GLY A 69 3.50 -6.22 41.75
C GLY A 69 2.49 -5.34 42.47
N ASN A 70 1.20 -5.57 42.17
CA ASN A 70 0.02 -5.29 42.98
C ASN A 70 0.08 -3.98 43.81
N ASN A 71 0.64 -2.91 43.25
CA ASN A 71 0.76 -1.62 43.91
C ASN A 71 -0.26 -0.67 43.27
N PRO A 72 -1.46 -0.53 43.86
CA PRO A 72 -2.60 0.20 43.27
C PRO A 72 -2.35 1.71 43.08
N GLY A 73 -1.19 2.23 43.49
CA GLY A 73 -0.80 3.64 43.31
C GLY A 73 0.06 3.94 42.08
N HIS A 74 0.57 2.94 41.36
CA HIS A 74 1.37 3.13 40.16
C HIS A 74 0.67 2.49 38.96
N GLY A 75 0.36 3.29 37.94
CA GLY A 75 -0.27 2.81 36.71
C GLY A 75 0.60 1.77 36.03
N GLY A 76 0.13 0.52 36.02
CA GLY A 76 0.81 -0.60 35.38
C GLY A 76 0.41 -0.77 33.90
N TYR A 77 0.92 -1.82 33.26
CA TYR A 77 0.77 -2.04 31.81
C TYR A 77 -0.69 -2.19 31.33
N SER A 78 -1.60 -2.58 32.22
CA SER A 78 -3.03 -2.72 31.93
C SER A 78 -3.79 -1.38 31.86
N GLU A 79 -3.14 -0.25 32.19
CA GLU A 79 -3.80 1.04 32.14
C GLU A 79 -4.15 1.45 30.71
N SER A 80 -5.36 1.98 30.52
CA SER A 80 -5.82 2.53 29.26
C SER A 80 -4.85 3.58 28.69
N VAL A 81 -4.59 3.51 27.39
CA VAL A 81 -3.76 4.48 26.67
C VAL A 81 -4.57 5.75 26.43
N LYS A 82 -4.12 6.88 26.98
CA LYS A 82 -4.84 8.16 26.94
C LYS A 82 -4.12 9.18 26.05
N SER A 83 -4.88 10.02 25.36
CA SER A 83 -4.36 11.20 24.67
C SER A 83 -4.04 12.34 25.65
N LYS A 84 -3.32 13.35 25.18
CA LYS A 84 -3.30 14.65 25.86
C LYS A 84 -4.69 15.29 25.74
N GLY A 85 -5.07 16.12 26.71
CA GLY A 85 -6.37 16.77 26.73
C GLY A 85 -6.56 17.64 25.48
N ILE A 86 -7.68 17.43 24.80
CA ILE A 86 -8.13 18.09 23.58
C ILE A 86 -9.09 19.18 24.01
N ASN A 87 -8.78 20.41 23.63
CA ASN A 87 -9.72 21.51 23.73
C ASN A 87 -10.39 21.69 22.36
N PRO A 88 -11.73 21.59 22.25
CA PRO A 88 -12.43 21.72 20.97
C PRO A 88 -12.12 23.02 20.21
N ARG A 89 -11.81 24.09 20.94
CA ARG A 89 -11.46 25.39 20.35
C ARG A 89 -10.10 25.41 19.65
N PHE A 90 -9.20 24.49 19.99
CA PHE A 90 -7.83 24.44 19.46
C PHE A 90 -7.58 23.22 18.57
N ILE A 91 -8.65 22.58 18.08
CA ILE A 91 -8.53 21.57 17.03
C ILE A 91 -8.21 22.29 15.72
N SER A 92 -7.08 21.92 15.12
CA SER A 92 -6.61 22.54 13.88
C SER A 92 -7.16 21.84 12.64
N LYS A 93 -7.28 20.51 12.66
CA LYS A 93 -7.72 19.72 11.51
C LYS A 93 -8.22 18.34 11.93
N LEU A 94 -9.26 17.87 11.25
CA LEU A 94 -9.85 16.53 11.36
C LEU A 94 -9.95 15.93 9.96
N TRP A 95 -9.36 14.76 9.74
CA TRP A 95 -9.41 14.11 8.43
C TRP A 95 -9.22 12.59 8.54
N SER A 96 -9.67 11.85 7.55
CA SER A 96 -9.35 10.44 7.36
C SER A 96 -8.50 10.23 6.10
N SER A 97 -7.76 9.12 6.07
CA SER A 97 -7.01 8.62 4.93
C SER A 97 -7.49 7.20 4.68
N ASP A 98 -7.86 6.92 3.44
CA ASP A 98 -8.44 5.66 3.02
C ASP A 98 -7.37 4.65 2.62
N VAL A 99 -7.77 3.39 2.46
CA VAL A 99 -6.81 2.35 2.09
C VAL A 99 -6.50 2.39 0.59
N ALA A 100 -5.21 2.47 0.27
CA ALA A 100 -4.74 2.20 -1.09
C ALA A 100 -4.25 0.75 -1.17
N THR A 101 -4.80 -0.04 -2.09
CA THR A 101 -4.28 -1.38 -2.40
C THR A 101 -3.08 -1.28 -3.34
N SER A 102 -2.09 -2.16 -3.18
CA SER A 102 -1.01 -2.25 -4.16
C SER A 102 -1.53 -2.84 -5.47
N THR A 103 -1.16 -2.21 -6.59
CA THR A 103 -1.38 -2.74 -7.93
C THR A 103 -0.04 -2.98 -8.60
N ALA A 104 0.07 -4.09 -9.33
CA ALA A 104 1.25 -4.35 -10.14
C ALA A 104 1.31 -3.36 -11.31
N ALA A 105 2.51 -2.92 -11.69
CA ALA A 105 2.68 -2.18 -12.94
C ALA A 105 2.37 -3.09 -14.13
N THR A 106 1.75 -2.51 -15.15
CA THR A 106 1.43 -3.22 -16.40
C THR A 106 1.98 -2.48 -17.60
N VAL A 107 2.41 -3.23 -18.62
CA VAL A 107 2.82 -2.69 -19.91
C VAL A 107 2.05 -3.43 -20.99
N LYS A 108 1.41 -2.66 -21.86
CA LYS A 108 0.73 -3.13 -23.06
C LYS A 108 1.47 -2.64 -24.28
N VAL A 109 1.82 -3.55 -25.18
CA VAL A 109 2.45 -3.24 -26.47
C VAL A 109 1.54 -3.74 -27.57
N SER A 110 1.02 -2.83 -28.37
CA SER A 110 0.09 -3.12 -29.47
C SER A 110 0.77 -2.94 -30.81
N VAL A 111 0.62 -3.89 -31.72
CA VAL A 111 1.17 -3.86 -33.09
C VAL A 111 0.04 -4.01 -34.11
N GLY A 112 0.18 -3.29 -35.22
CA GLY A 112 -0.77 -3.30 -36.34
C GLY A 112 -0.48 -4.41 -37.35
N SER A 113 -1.39 -4.56 -38.32
CA SER A 113 -1.31 -5.61 -39.36
C SER A 113 -0.09 -5.51 -40.28
N LYS A 114 0.56 -4.36 -40.35
CA LYS A 114 1.75 -4.10 -41.19
C LYS A 114 3.07 -4.16 -40.43
N CYS A 115 3.01 -4.46 -39.13
CA CYS A 115 4.16 -4.32 -38.23
C CYS A 115 5.11 -5.53 -38.25
N ALA A 116 4.74 -6.62 -38.92
CA ALA A 116 5.58 -7.79 -39.10
C ALA A 116 5.72 -8.11 -40.60
N PRO A 117 6.50 -7.32 -41.37
CA PRO A 117 6.70 -7.59 -42.79
C PRO A 117 7.50 -8.87 -43.00
N CYS A 118 7.19 -9.57 -44.09
CA CYS A 118 7.89 -10.80 -44.46
C CYS A 118 9.38 -10.59 -44.68
N GLY A 119 10.19 -11.45 -44.07
CA GLY A 119 11.65 -11.39 -44.15
C GLY A 119 12.30 -10.42 -43.17
N GLN A 120 11.53 -9.79 -42.26
CA GLN A 120 12.06 -9.00 -41.15
C GLN A 120 11.59 -9.53 -39.80
N SER A 121 12.41 -9.30 -38.78
CA SER A 121 12.08 -9.59 -37.39
C SER A 121 11.41 -8.41 -36.67
N LEU A 122 10.36 -8.71 -35.92
CA LEU A 122 9.82 -7.84 -34.89
C LEU A 122 10.61 -8.02 -33.59
N PHE A 123 11.19 -6.93 -33.08
CA PHE A 123 11.89 -6.91 -31.81
C PHE A 123 11.05 -6.24 -30.73
N LEU A 124 10.93 -6.90 -29.58
CA LEU A 124 10.25 -6.38 -28.41
C LEU A 124 11.27 -6.18 -27.29
N ARG A 125 11.37 -4.97 -26.77
CA ARG A 125 12.22 -4.66 -25.63
C ARG A 125 11.38 -4.31 -24.42
N LEU A 126 11.74 -4.86 -23.26
CA LEU A 126 11.16 -4.52 -21.97
C LEU A 126 12.27 -4.11 -21.01
N ASP A 127 12.15 -2.92 -20.43
CA ASP A 127 13.02 -2.44 -19.36
C ASP A 127 12.31 -2.61 -18.01
N VAL A 128 13.06 -3.11 -17.02
CA VAL A 128 12.63 -3.31 -15.64
C VAL A 128 13.42 -2.35 -14.74
N LYS A 129 12.69 -1.49 -14.02
CA LYS A 129 13.25 -0.45 -13.15
C LYS A 129 12.56 -0.44 -11.78
N GLY A 130 13.09 0.37 -10.87
CA GLY A 130 12.57 0.54 -9.50
C GLY A 130 13.51 -0.05 -8.45
N SER A 131 13.26 0.29 -7.18
CA SER A 131 14.07 -0.22 -6.06
C SER A 131 14.13 -1.75 -5.97
N PRO A 132 13.08 -2.54 -6.29
CA PRO A 132 13.18 -3.99 -6.23
C PRO A 132 14.18 -4.53 -7.26
N ALA A 133 14.18 -4.01 -8.50
CA ALA A 133 15.14 -4.42 -9.52
C ALA A 133 16.58 -4.06 -9.13
N LEU A 134 16.80 -2.85 -8.60
CA LEU A 134 18.13 -2.36 -8.20
C LEU A 134 18.75 -3.13 -7.03
N ARG A 135 17.92 -3.77 -6.20
CA ARG A 135 18.38 -4.58 -5.07
C ARG A 135 18.94 -5.93 -5.50
N PHE A 136 18.29 -6.56 -6.47
CA PHE A 136 18.74 -7.84 -7.02
C PHE A 136 19.82 -7.66 -8.09
N LEU A 137 19.69 -6.60 -8.88
CA LEU A 137 20.59 -6.27 -9.98
C LEU A 137 21.19 -4.91 -9.69
N ASN A 138 22.52 -4.81 -9.60
CA ASN A 138 23.21 -3.53 -9.36
C ASN A 138 23.08 -2.51 -10.54
N HIS A 139 22.14 -2.72 -11.45
CA HIS A 139 21.87 -1.92 -12.64
C HIS A 139 20.41 -2.12 -13.10
N ASN A 140 19.90 -1.19 -13.91
CA ASN A 140 18.61 -1.37 -14.58
C ASN A 140 18.70 -2.53 -15.57
N ALA A 141 17.71 -3.41 -15.52
CA ALA A 141 17.65 -4.59 -16.38
C ALA A 141 16.80 -4.32 -17.62
N TYR A 142 17.15 -4.99 -18.71
CA TYR A 142 16.32 -5.03 -19.90
C TYR A 142 16.52 -6.36 -20.61
N ALA A 143 15.50 -6.79 -21.34
CA ALA A 143 15.60 -7.93 -22.24
C ALA A 143 14.96 -7.58 -23.58
N ILE A 144 15.42 -8.26 -24.63
CA ILE A 144 14.93 -8.12 -25.99
C ILE A 144 14.49 -9.49 -26.47
N GLY A 145 13.23 -9.61 -26.87
CA GLY A 145 12.67 -10.77 -27.55
C GLY A 145 12.58 -10.51 -29.06
N ASP A 146 12.70 -11.59 -29.83
CA ASP A 146 12.67 -11.57 -31.30
C ASP A 146 11.57 -12.51 -31.82
N SER A 147 10.83 -12.08 -32.83
CA SER A 147 9.86 -12.93 -33.53
C SER A 147 10.47 -14.07 -34.36
N ALA A 148 11.78 -14.02 -34.68
CA ALA A 148 12.49 -15.08 -35.40
C ALA A 148 12.66 -16.37 -34.59
N GLY A 149 12.28 -16.37 -33.31
CA GLY A 149 12.33 -17.54 -32.44
C GLY A 149 13.66 -17.70 -31.71
N SER A 150 13.67 -18.59 -30.72
CA SER A 150 14.84 -18.88 -29.87
C SER A 150 15.16 -20.36 -29.88
N ALA A 151 16.44 -20.68 -30.03
CA ALA A 151 16.97 -22.03 -29.83
C ALA A 151 16.81 -22.53 -28.37
N ALA A 152 16.47 -21.65 -27.41
CA ALA A 152 16.31 -22.01 -26.00
C ALA A 152 14.96 -22.70 -25.68
N LEU A 153 13.94 -22.55 -26.54
CA LEU A 153 12.61 -23.15 -26.39
C LEU A 153 12.39 -24.31 -27.38
N GLY A 154 13.37 -25.22 -27.49
CA GLY A 154 13.19 -26.49 -28.20
C GLY A 154 12.80 -26.36 -29.68
N ASP A 155 13.54 -25.55 -30.45
CA ASP A 155 13.25 -25.23 -31.86
C ASP A 155 11.82 -24.67 -32.04
N VAL A 156 11.54 -23.48 -31.48
CA VAL A 156 10.41 -22.69 -31.99
C VAL A 156 10.83 -22.23 -33.39
N PRO A 157 10.30 -22.81 -34.49
CA PRO A 157 10.76 -22.46 -35.82
C PRO A 157 10.48 -20.98 -36.02
N GLY A 158 11.41 -20.20 -36.58
CA GLY A 158 11.10 -18.83 -36.99
C GLY A 158 9.84 -18.83 -37.85
N ILE A 159 8.97 -17.83 -37.71
CA ILE A 159 7.81 -17.75 -38.61
C ILE A 159 8.36 -17.45 -40.00
N CYS A 160 8.28 -18.42 -40.89
CA CYS A 160 8.59 -18.23 -42.29
C CYS A 160 7.30 -17.85 -43.01
N CYS A 161 7.40 -16.89 -43.92
CA CYS A 161 6.31 -16.56 -44.81
C CYS A 161 6.10 -17.71 -45.80
N ILE A 162 4.83 -17.96 -46.12
CA ILE A 162 4.48 -18.80 -47.27
C ILE A 162 4.65 -17.99 -48.56
N ASP A 163 4.80 -18.68 -49.69
CA ASP A 163 4.94 -18.02 -50.99
C ASP A 163 3.76 -17.07 -51.27
N GLY A 164 4.06 -15.80 -51.53
CA GLY A 164 3.08 -14.76 -51.82
C GLY A 164 2.54 -13.99 -50.60
N GLN A 165 2.99 -14.29 -49.39
CA GLN A 165 2.64 -13.52 -48.20
C GLN A 165 3.55 -12.29 -48.05
N GLU A 166 2.97 -11.10 -47.83
CA GLU A 166 3.71 -9.85 -47.63
C GLU A 166 3.95 -9.53 -46.14
N PHE A 167 3.04 -9.94 -45.25
CA PHE A 167 3.10 -9.67 -43.82
C PHE A 167 2.77 -10.93 -43.02
N LEU A 168 3.54 -11.19 -41.97
CA LEU A 168 3.28 -12.23 -40.97
C LEU A 168 2.08 -11.83 -40.10
N ASP A 169 1.40 -12.83 -39.56
CA ASP A 169 0.41 -12.61 -38.52
C ASP A 169 1.08 -11.90 -37.31
N PRO A 170 0.62 -10.69 -36.96
CA PRO A 170 1.25 -9.89 -35.91
C PRO A 170 1.07 -10.50 -34.52
N ALA A 171 0.03 -11.31 -34.29
CA ALA A 171 -0.19 -11.97 -33.01
C ALA A 171 0.84 -13.06 -32.76
N VAL A 172 1.15 -13.88 -33.76
CA VAL A 172 2.16 -14.94 -33.63
C VAL A 172 3.57 -14.34 -33.53
N ALA A 173 3.88 -13.31 -34.32
CA ALA A 173 5.16 -12.62 -34.24
C ALA A 173 5.40 -12.02 -32.84
N LEU A 174 4.38 -11.34 -32.29
CA LEU A 174 4.43 -10.76 -30.96
C LEU A 174 4.48 -11.81 -29.85
N ALA A 175 3.75 -12.92 -29.97
CA ALA A 175 3.78 -14.03 -29.02
C ALA A 175 5.15 -14.67 -28.91
N LYS A 176 5.86 -14.86 -30.04
CA LYS A 176 7.22 -15.41 -30.03
C LYS A 176 8.21 -14.47 -29.37
N ALA A 177 8.17 -13.18 -29.73
CA ALA A 177 9.01 -12.17 -29.09
C ALA A 177 8.75 -12.10 -27.58
N ALA A 178 7.48 -12.11 -27.16
CA ALA A 178 7.09 -12.10 -25.75
C ALA A 178 7.55 -13.35 -24.98
N ALA A 179 7.42 -14.54 -25.58
CA ALA A 179 7.89 -15.79 -24.98
C ALA A 179 9.41 -15.80 -24.77
N MET A 180 10.18 -15.31 -25.76
CA MET A 180 11.63 -15.16 -25.62
C MET A 180 12.00 -14.21 -24.49
N LEU A 181 11.28 -13.09 -24.39
CA LEU A 181 11.51 -12.08 -23.36
C LEU A 181 11.24 -12.64 -21.96
N LEU A 182 10.15 -13.39 -21.76
CA LEU A 182 9.80 -13.97 -20.45
C LEU A 182 10.72 -15.12 -20.01
N GLU A 183 11.51 -15.70 -20.93
CA GLU A 183 12.52 -16.71 -20.59
C GLU A 183 13.88 -16.13 -20.20
N ASP A 184 14.09 -14.83 -20.39
CA ASP A 184 15.34 -14.19 -19.99
C ASP A 184 15.54 -14.30 -18.47
N ALA A 185 16.63 -14.95 -18.05
CA ALA A 185 16.90 -15.25 -16.65
C ALA A 185 17.06 -14.01 -15.76
N ILE A 186 17.37 -12.84 -16.35
CA ILE A 186 17.55 -11.58 -15.63
C ILE A 186 16.20 -10.96 -15.31
N ILE A 187 15.25 -10.93 -16.26
CA ILE A 187 13.95 -10.27 -16.05
C ILE A 187 12.81 -11.20 -15.61
N LYS A 188 12.94 -12.53 -15.82
CA LYS A 188 11.96 -13.54 -15.43
C LYS A 188 11.49 -13.48 -13.95
N PRO A 189 12.34 -13.11 -12.96
CA PRO A 189 11.88 -12.94 -11.59
C PRO A 189 10.94 -11.74 -11.37
N PHE A 190 10.96 -10.77 -12.28
CA PHE A 190 10.32 -9.46 -12.12
C PHE A 190 9.10 -9.24 -12.99
N VAL A 191 8.96 -10.00 -14.07
CA VAL A 191 7.93 -9.83 -15.09
C VAL A 191 7.25 -11.17 -15.36
N LYS A 192 5.93 -11.13 -15.50
CA LYS A 192 5.14 -12.26 -15.97
C LYS A 192 4.12 -11.79 -16.99
N GLU A 193 3.57 -12.76 -17.71
CA GLU A 193 2.38 -12.56 -18.52
C GLU A 193 1.22 -12.06 -17.65
N LYS A 194 0.39 -11.14 -18.17
CA LYS A 194 -0.77 -10.63 -17.44
C LYS A 194 -1.72 -11.76 -17.02
N THR A 195 -2.17 -11.72 -15.76
CA THR A 195 -3.14 -12.69 -15.25
C THR A 195 -4.48 -12.53 -15.97
N GLY A 196 -5.00 -13.61 -16.55
CA GLY A 196 -6.24 -13.60 -17.34
C GLY A 196 -6.05 -13.52 -18.87
N GLY A 197 -4.79 -13.52 -19.33
CA GLY A 197 -4.41 -13.60 -20.74
C GLY A 197 -3.44 -12.50 -21.13
N GLY A 198 -2.31 -12.89 -21.71
CA GLY A 198 -1.23 -11.97 -22.08
C GLY A 198 -1.29 -11.43 -23.49
N ILE A 199 -2.15 -11.93 -24.37
CA ILE A 199 -2.30 -11.40 -25.72
C ILE A 199 -3.77 -11.16 -26.06
N VAL A 200 -4.07 -9.98 -26.59
CA VAL A 200 -5.36 -9.64 -27.18
C VAL A 200 -5.18 -9.54 -28.69
N VAL A 201 -5.83 -10.44 -29.43
CA VAL A 201 -5.89 -10.40 -30.90
C VAL A 201 -7.22 -9.79 -31.31
N THR A 202 -7.17 -8.78 -32.17
CA THR A 202 -8.36 -8.14 -32.73
C THR A 202 -8.41 -8.41 -34.22
N VAL A 203 -9.45 -9.09 -34.68
CA VAL A 203 -9.68 -9.37 -36.11
C VAL A 203 -10.93 -8.60 -36.54
N ALA A 204 -10.81 -7.75 -37.56
CA ALA A 204 -11.90 -6.92 -38.05
C ALA A 204 -12.70 -6.20 -36.94
N GLY A 205 -11.99 -5.71 -35.90
CA GLY A 205 -12.58 -4.99 -34.76
C GLY A 205 -13.15 -5.86 -33.63
N THR A 206 -13.04 -7.19 -33.71
CA THR A 206 -13.49 -8.10 -32.64
C THR A 206 -12.30 -8.57 -31.80
N PRO A 207 -12.16 -8.13 -30.53
CA PRO A 207 -11.07 -8.55 -29.66
C PRO A 207 -11.34 -9.93 -29.04
N THR A 208 -10.29 -10.74 -29.01
CA THR A 208 -10.25 -12.07 -28.38
C THR A 208 -8.96 -12.18 -27.55
N THR A 209 -9.08 -12.64 -26.31
CA THR A 209 -7.95 -12.78 -25.39
C THR A 209 -7.43 -14.21 -25.41
N TYR A 210 -6.12 -14.35 -25.54
CA TYR A 210 -5.36 -15.59 -25.48
C TYR A 210 -4.19 -15.45 -24.50
N THR A 211 -3.68 -16.57 -24.03
CA THR A 211 -2.36 -16.64 -23.42
C THR A 211 -1.28 -16.73 -24.48
N ILE A 212 -0.04 -16.39 -24.12
CA ILE A 212 1.13 -16.54 -25.03
C ILE A 212 1.25 -18.01 -25.46
N ALA A 213 1.01 -18.96 -24.54
CA ALA A 213 1.06 -20.38 -24.84
C ALA A 213 -0.01 -20.82 -25.85
N GLU A 214 -1.25 -20.35 -25.71
CA GLU A 214 -2.36 -20.69 -26.64
C GLU A 214 -2.13 -20.18 -28.07
N ILE A 215 -1.36 -19.09 -28.24
CA ILE A 215 -0.98 -18.65 -29.59
C ILE A 215 0.11 -19.56 -30.16
N LEU A 216 1.05 -20.02 -29.33
CA LEU A 216 2.19 -20.82 -29.77
C LEU A 216 1.86 -22.31 -29.95
N ASP A 217 0.84 -22.83 -29.26
CA ASP A 217 0.41 -24.24 -29.36
C ASP A 217 -0.54 -24.52 -30.54
N GLY A 218 -0.97 -23.46 -31.25
CA GLY A 218 -1.84 -23.55 -32.42
C GLY A 218 -3.34 -23.43 -32.13
N THR A 219 -3.74 -23.10 -30.89
CA THR A 219 -5.14 -22.80 -30.55
C THR A 219 -5.65 -21.56 -31.33
N TYR A 220 -4.80 -20.56 -31.50
CA TYR A 220 -5.03 -19.47 -32.45
C TYR A 220 -4.66 -19.90 -33.88
N THR A 221 -5.55 -19.65 -34.84
CA THR A 221 -5.27 -19.88 -36.26
C THR A 221 -4.73 -18.59 -36.89
N PRO A 222 -3.46 -18.54 -37.33
CA PRO A 222 -2.86 -17.32 -37.88
C PRO A 222 -3.48 -16.93 -39.23
N SER A 223 -3.65 -15.63 -39.45
CA SER A 223 -4.05 -15.09 -40.75
C SER A 223 -2.89 -15.14 -41.74
N THR A 224 -3.19 -15.53 -42.98
CA THR A 224 -2.23 -15.48 -44.11
C THR A 224 -2.23 -14.13 -44.82
N ASP A 225 -3.23 -13.27 -44.56
CA ASP A 225 -3.31 -11.90 -45.06
C ASP A 225 -3.82 -10.96 -43.94
N PRO A 226 -2.95 -10.65 -42.96
CA PRO A 226 -3.35 -9.87 -41.78
C PRO A 226 -3.77 -8.44 -42.13
N VAL A 227 -3.37 -7.93 -43.31
CA VAL A 227 -3.76 -6.60 -43.77
C VAL A 227 -5.21 -6.59 -44.26
N ALA A 228 -5.60 -7.59 -45.07
CA ALA A 228 -6.99 -7.74 -45.51
C ALA A 228 -7.93 -8.09 -44.35
N ASP A 229 -7.48 -8.97 -43.45
CA ASP A 229 -8.26 -9.41 -42.28
C ASP A 229 -8.27 -8.39 -41.13
N GLN A 230 -7.52 -7.29 -41.27
CA GLN A 230 -7.40 -6.21 -40.28
C GLN A 230 -6.99 -6.73 -38.90
N VAL A 231 -5.97 -7.60 -38.87
CA VAL A 231 -5.47 -8.21 -37.63
C VAL A 231 -4.57 -7.23 -36.89
N THR A 232 -4.89 -6.95 -35.64
CA THR A 232 -4.01 -6.26 -34.70
C THR A 232 -3.82 -7.10 -33.45
N ALA A 233 -2.67 -6.96 -32.79
CA ALA A 233 -2.34 -7.74 -31.61
C ALA A 233 -1.75 -6.86 -30.52
N SER A 234 -2.10 -7.14 -29.27
CA SER A 234 -1.54 -6.47 -28.09
C SER A 234 -1.01 -7.50 -27.12
N VAL A 235 0.24 -7.39 -26.68
CA VAL A 235 0.80 -8.18 -25.58
C VAL A 235 0.79 -7.36 -24.29
N GLU A 236 0.42 -7.98 -23.18
CA GLU A 236 0.31 -7.37 -21.87
C GLU A 236 1.18 -8.13 -20.84
N PHE A 237 2.08 -7.38 -20.20
CA PHE A 237 2.94 -7.86 -19.11
C PHE A 237 2.53 -7.23 -17.79
N GLU A 238 2.72 -7.96 -16.69
CA GLU A 238 2.53 -7.45 -15.34
C GLU A 238 3.77 -7.71 -14.47
N GLY A 239 4.01 -6.82 -13.49
CA GLY A 239 5.05 -7.01 -12.49
C GLY A 239 4.82 -8.28 -11.68
N ALA A 240 5.81 -9.17 -11.64
CA ALA A 240 5.75 -10.45 -10.94
C ALA A 240 6.22 -10.39 -9.49
N TYR A 241 6.92 -9.33 -9.10
CA TYR A 241 7.58 -9.28 -7.80
C TYR A 241 6.57 -9.27 -6.66
N VAL A 242 6.68 -10.30 -5.82
CA VAL A 242 5.86 -10.50 -4.63
C VAL A 242 6.54 -9.78 -3.47
N ASP A 243 5.79 -8.91 -2.80
CA ASP A 243 6.20 -8.24 -1.56
C ASP A 243 6.89 -9.25 -0.62
N THR A 244 8.04 -8.87 -0.06
CA THR A 244 8.73 -9.64 0.97
C THR A 244 7.91 -9.58 2.25
N LYS A 245 6.86 -10.39 2.34
CA LYS A 245 6.10 -10.55 3.58
C LYS A 245 7.03 -11.19 4.61
N PHE A 246 7.31 -10.48 5.71
CA PHE A 246 8.00 -11.11 6.82
C PHE A 246 7.12 -12.24 7.34
N GLY A 247 7.62 -13.48 7.26
CA GLY A 247 6.96 -14.63 7.89
C GLY A 247 6.89 -14.47 9.42
N ASN A 248 6.52 -15.55 10.12
CA ASN A 248 6.44 -15.57 11.60
C ASN A 248 7.82 -15.42 12.32
N CYS A 249 8.89 -15.11 11.59
CA CYS A 249 10.16 -14.73 12.20
C CYS A 249 9.99 -13.42 12.97
N SER A 250 10.76 -13.25 14.04
CA SER A 250 10.67 -12.09 14.91
C SER A 250 10.93 -10.79 14.14
N PHE A 251 9.87 -10.03 13.90
CA PHE A 251 9.92 -8.69 13.32
C PHE A 251 10.94 -7.80 14.02
N ASP A 252 11.89 -7.24 13.26
CA ASP A 252 12.78 -6.15 13.68
C ASP A 252 12.37 -4.87 12.91
N THR A 253 12.29 -3.72 13.58
CA THR A 253 11.92 -2.46 12.90
C THR A 253 13.00 -1.96 11.93
N ARG A 254 14.19 -2.56 11.97
CA ARG A 254 15.29 -2.32 11.03
C ARG A 254 15.26 -3.28 9.84
N ASP A 255 14.36 -4.26 9.83
CA ASP A 255 14.21 -5.14 8.69
C ASP A 255 13.72 -4.34 7.47
N HIS A 256 14.29 -4.67 6.32
CA HIS A 256 13.99 -3.98 5.07
C HIS A 256 12.63 -4.38 4.54
N TYR A 257 11.74 -3.41 4.36
CA TYR A 257 10.40 -3.59 3.83
C TYR A 257 10.23 -2.76 2.55
N GLU A 258 10.11 -3.44 1.41
CA GLU A 258 9.99 -2.84 0.08
C GLU A 258 8.51 -2.84 -0.33
N LEU A 259 7.87 -1.68 -0.29
CA LEU A 259 6.49 -1.49 -0.76
C LEU A 259 6.40 -0.96 -2.19
N GLU A 260 7.52 -0.50 -2.75
CA GLU A 260 7.53 0.14 -4.07
C GLU A 260 7.33 -0.91 -5.18
N PRO A 261 6.32 -0.75 -6.05
CA PRO A 261 6.13 -1.64 -7.18
C PRO A 261 7.24 -1.43 -8.21
N ILE A 262 7.54 -2.49 -8.95
CA ILE A 262 8.43 -2.43 -10.10
C ILE A 262 7.85 -1.51 -11.17
N GLN A 263 8.72 -0.79 -11.85
CA GLN A 263 8.36 0.02 -13.01
C GLN A 263 8.75 -0.72 -14.29
N LEU A 264 7.81 -0.79 -15.23
CA LEU A 264 7.98 -1.50 -16.50
C LEU A 264 7.84 -0.51 -17.66
N PHE A 265 8.73 -0.63 -18.64
CA PHE A 265 8.70 0.16 -19.86
C PHE A 265 8.90 -0.73 -21.08
N GLY A 266 7.93 -0.73 -22.00
CA GLY A 266 8.00 -1.46 -23.25
C GLY A 266 8.46 -0.59 -24.42
N SER A 267 9.06 -1.20 -25.44
CA SER A 267 9.28 -0.57 -26.74
C SER A 267 9.31 -1.64 -27.84
N VAL A 268 8.81 -1.29 -29.01
CA VAL A 268 8.98 -2.09 -30.23
C VAL A 268 10.17 -1.52 -30.99
N LEU A 269 11.06 -2.38 -31.47
CA LEU A 269 12.24 -2.00 -32.24
C LEU A 269 12.15 -2.60 -33.64
N ASP A 270 12.71 -1.91 -34.62
CA ASP A 270 13.02 -2.49 -35.94
C ASP A 270 14.40 -3.17 -35.95
N GLU A 271 14.79 -3.78 -37.08
CA GLU A 271 16.10 -4.45 -37.24
C GLU A 271 17.30 -3.52 -37.10
N THR A 272 17.08 -2.20 -37.22
CA THR A 272 18.13 -1.18 -37.00
C THR A 272 18.22 -0.78 -35.53
N GLY A 273 17.33 -1.29 -34.67
CA GLY A 273 17.23 -0.95 -33.26
C GLY A 273 16.56 0.40 -33.00
N ASN A 274 15.81 0.95 -33.97
CA ASN A 274 15.13 2.23 -33.81
C ASN A 274 13.79 2.05 -33.04
N PRO A 275 13.64 2.66 -31.86
CA PRO A 275 12.41 2.59 -31.07
C PRO A 275 11.29 3.50 -31.57
N CYS A 276 11.58 4.42 -32.50
CA CYS A 276 10.61 5.37 -33.06
C CYS A 276 10.01 4.88 -34.38
N ASN A 277 9.93 3.57 -34.58
CA ASN A 277 9.26 3.04 -35.77
C ASN A 277 7.74 3.30 -35.68
N ASP A 278 7.06 3.42 -36.81
CA ASP A 278 5.59 3.60 -36.84
C ASP A 278 4.84 2.31 -36.47
N CYS A 279 5.57 1.27 -36.02
CA CYS A 279 5.09 -0.07 -35.79
C CYS A 279 4.91 -0.35 -34.30
N GLY A 280 3.92 0.29 -33.70
CA GLY A 280 3.36 -0.12 -32.42
C GLY A 280 2.99 1.02 -31.48
N VAL A 281 2.10 0.74 -30.54
CA VAL A 281 1.66 1.66 -29.49
C VAL A 281 1.94 1.02 -28.14
N VAL A 282 2.71 1.71 -27.30
CA VAL A 282 3.03 1.26 -25.94
C VAL A 282 2.20 2.07 -24.95
N GLU A 283 1.46 1.36 -24.09
CA GLU A 283 0.75 1.93 -22.96
C GLU A 283 1.36 1.34 -21.67
N THR A 284 1.81 2.22 -20.77
CA THR A 284 2.34 1.80 -19.47
C THR A 284 1.44 2.31 -18.36
N THR A 285 1.11 1.45 -17.41
CA THR A 285 0.37 1.81 -16.21
C THR A 285 1.28 1.59 -15.01
N PRO A 286 1.63 2.66 -14.26
CA PRO A 286 2.47 2.50 -13.08
C PRO A 286 1.72 1.71 -12.01
N GLY A 287 2.44 0.86 -11.28
CA GLY A 287 1.89 0.22 -10.09
C GLY A 287 1.72 1.24 -8.96
N THR A 288 0.79 0.96 -8.04
CA THR A 288 0.60 1.75 -6.83
C THR A 288 1.15 1.03 -5.62
N MET A 289 1.68 1.79 -4.66
CA MET A 289 2.07 1.25 -3.35
C MET A 289 0.83 1.09 -2.48
N ALA A 290 0.80 0.03 -1.68
CA ALA A 290 -0.20 -0.07 -0.62
C ALA A 290 0.09 1.00 0.44
N GLN A 291 -0.95 1.73 0.86
CA GLN A 291 -0.87 2.62 2.00
C GLN A 291 -1.38 1.90 3.25
N THR A 292 -0.86 2.31 4.42
CA THR A 292 -1.39 1.92 5.73
C THR A 292 -1.51 0.40 5.97
N SER A 293 -0.47 -0.34 5.56
CA SER A 293 -0.32 -1.77 5.89
C SER A 293 -0.20 -2.02 7.40
N GLY A 294 -0.53 -3.24 7.85
CA GLY A 294 -0.40 -3.62 9.26
C GLY A 294 1.02 -3.46 9.82
N GLU A 295 2.07 -3.64 9.02
CA GLU A 295 3.46 -3.30 9.39
C GLU A 295 3.63 -1.81 9.72
N THR A 296 3.02 -0.92 8.94
CA THR A 296 3.06 0.53 9.18
C THR A 296 2.37 0.88 10.49
N VAL A 297 1.20 0.28 10.73
CA VAL A 297 0.44 0.45 11.98
C VAL A 297 1.28 -0.01 13.17
N LEU A 298 1.89 -1.19 13.07
CA LEU A 298 2.72 -1.74 14.13
C LEU A 298 3.90 -0.81 14.46
N ARG A 299 4.60 -0.29 13.44
CA ARG A 299 5.72 0.64 13.64
C ARG A 299 5.30 1.90 14.39
N ASP A 300 4.17 2.49 14.03
CA ASP A 300 3.66 3.70 14.68
C ASP A 300 3.24 3.48 16.14
N ILE A 301 2.68 2.30 16.44
CA ILE A 301 2.34 1.89 17.82
C ILE A 301 3.61 1.65 18.64
N LEU A 302 4.60 0.93 18.09
CA LEU A 302 5.87 0.69 18.81
C LEU A 302 6.63 1.99 19.10
N LEU A 303 6.61 2.96 18.19
CA LEU A 303 7.16 4.31 18.43
C LEU A 303 6.40 5.01 19.58
N THR A 304 5.07 4.90 19.59
CA THR A 304 4.23 5.45 20.67
C THR A 304 4.57 4.83 22.03
N GLU A 305 4.72 3.51 22.10
CA GLU A 305 5.08 2.79 23.34
C GLU A 305 6.49 3.16 23.83
N ASN A 306 7.44 3.34 22.91
CA ASN A 306 8.79 3.78 23.26
C ASN A 306 8.77 5.19 23.91
N TYR A 307 7.95 6.12 23.40
CA TYR A 307 7.74 7.40 24.07
C TYR A 307 7.10 7.28 25.46
N MET A 308 6.36 6.20 25.72
CA MET A 308 5.78 5.86 27.01
C MET A 308 6.75 5.10 27.94
N GLN A 309 8.03 5.00 27.58
CA GLN A 309 9.07 4.26 28.30
C GLN A 309 8.82 2.76 28.37
N SER A 310 8.06 2.22 27.40
CA SER A 310 7.90 0.78 27.16
C SER A 310 8.64 0.44 25.85
N PRO A 311 9.98 0.42 25.85
CA PRO A 311 10.74 0.23 24.62
C PRO A 311 10.58 -1.19 24.11
N PHE A 312 10.35 -1.33 22.80
CA PHE A 312 10.32 -2.63 22.16
C PHE A 312 11.73 -3.16 21.95
N ASN A 313 12.09 -4.25 22.64
CA ASN A 313 13.43 -4.84 22.56
C ASN A 313 13.70 -5.50 21.18
N GLN A 314 14.81 -5.13 20.53
CA GLN A 314 15.24 -5.61 19.22
C GLN A 314 16.76 -5.80 19.14
N GLY A 315 17.20 -6.62 18.17
CA GLY A 315 18.61 -6.71 17.76
C GLY A 315 19.50 -7.70 18.49
N ASN A 316 18.98 -8.46 19.44
CA ASN A 316 19.67 -9.62 20.02
C ASN A 316 18.85 -10.90 19.70
N PRO A 317 19.48 -12.05 19.40
CA PRO A 317 18.82 -13.36 19.44
C PRO A 317 17.87 -13.58 20.62
N ASP A 318 18.20 -13.07 21.81
CA ASP A 318 17.37 -13.18 23.01
C ASP A 318 16.22 -12.16 23.09
N SER A 319 16.13 -11.20 22.16
CA SER A 319 15.09 -10.16 22.17
C SER A 319 13.68 -10.75 22.12
N ALA A 320 13.49 -11.92 21.47
CA ALA A 320 12.19 -12.59 21.46
C ALA A 320 11.73 -13.04 22.85
N ARG A 321 12.64 -13.56 23.68
CA ARG A 321 12.33 -13.94 25.06
C ARG A 321 12.12 -12.73 25.95
N ILE A 322 12.87 -11.66 25.74
CA ILE A 322 12.70 -10.43 26.52
C ILE A 322 11.32 -9.81 26.25
N ARG A 323 10.88 -9.78 24.98
CA ARG A 323 9.52 -9.33 24.62
C ARG A 323 8.40 -10.19 25.20
N GLU A 324 8.63 -11.49 25.34
CA GLU A 324 7.68 -12.39 26.01
C GLU A 324 7.53 -12.02 27.49
N ILE A 325 8.65 -11.74 28.17
CA ILE A 325 8.68 -11.36 29.59
C ILE A 325 8.09 -9.95 29.81
N GLU A 326 8.39 -9.01 28.91
CA GLU A 326 7.93 -7.62 28.96
C GLU A 326 6.46 -7.46 28.47
N GLY A 327 5.86 -8.50 27.89
CA GLY A 327 4.46 -8.49 27.45
C GLY A 327 4.19 -7.80 26.10
N SER A 328 5.23 -7.45 25.35
CA SER A 328 5.14 -6.77 24.05
C SER A 328 4.49 -7.63 22.94
N ASN A 329 4.38 -8.95 23.16
CA ASN A 329 3.70 -9.86 22.25
C ASN A 329 2.17 -9.62 22.16
N ASP A 330 1.55 -9.08 23.21
CA ASP A 330 0.11 -8.81 23.21
C ASP A 330 -0.25 -7.73 22.16
N ILE A 331 0.62 -6.73 21.99
CA ILE A 331 0.49 -5.67 20.97
C ILE A 331 0.70 -6.26 19.57
N LEU A 332 1.73 -7.09 19.38
CA LEU A 332 2.03 -7.75 18.10
C LEU A 332 0.84 -8.61 17.64
N ASN A 333 0.23 -9.36 18.55
CA ASN A 333 -0.91 -10.21 18.26
C ASN A 333 -2.21 -9.42 18.05
N ALA A 334 -2.29 -8.19 18.56
CA ALA A 334 -3.46 -7.35 18.39
C ALA A 334 -3.61 -6.79 16.97
N ILE A 335 -2.50 -6.64 16.26
CA ILE A 335 -2.42 -6.03 14.92
C ILE A 335 -2.27 -7.14 13.88
N ASP A 336 -3.23 -7.20 12.96
CA ASP A 336 -3.13 -8.06 11.79
C ASP A 336 -2.22 -7.41 10.76
N ARG A 337 -1.07 -8.04 10.54
CA ARG A 337 -0.01 -7.57 9.64
C ARG A 337 -0.40 -7.71 8.17
N THR A 338 -1.30 -8.63 7.84
CA THR A 338 -1.70 -8.89 6.44
C THR A 338 -2.84 -7.99 5.97
N ALA A 339 -3.45 -7.24 6.89
CA ALA A 339 -4.58 -6.36 6.62
C ALA A 339 -4.13 -4.91 6.34
N LEU A 340 -5.01 -4.17 5.64
CA LEU A 340 -4.90 -2.73 5.44
C LEU A 340 -5.81 -1.98 6.42
N TYR A 341 -5.40 -0.78 6.83
CA TYR A 341 -6.10 0.02 7.83
C TYR A 341 -6.51 1.40 7.31
N LYS A 342 -7.77 1.80 7.54
CA LYS A 342 -8.20 3.20 7.40
C LYS A 342 -7.69 3.99 8.60
N VAL A 343 -7.28 5.24 8.39
CA VAL A 343 -6.66 6.05 9.45
C VAL A 343 -7.42 7.35 9.65
N TYR A 344 -7.78 7.63 10.90
CA TYR A 344 -8.34 8.92 11.29
C TYR A 344 -7.29 9.76 11.99
N TYR A 345 -7.30 11.05 11.70
CA TYR A 345 -6.36 12.03 12.22
C TYR A 345 -7.07 13.12 13.01
N ILE A 346 -6.58 13.35 14.23
CA ILE A 346 -6.98 14.50 15.05
C ILE A 346 -5.74 15.34 15.31
N GLN A 347 -5.71 16.55 14.74
CA GLN A 347 -4.65 17.52 14.99
C GLN A 347 -5.16 18.63 15.89
N HIS A 348 -4.50 18.85 17.02
CA HIS A 348 -4.83 19.93 17.94
C HIS A 348 -3.59 20.54 18.55
N SER A 349 -3.73 21.77 19.05
CA SER A 349 -2.65 22.49 19.72
C SER A 349 -3.02 22.83 21.17
N ILE A 350 -2.00 22.83 22.03
CA ILE A 350 -2.13 23.27 23.41
C ILE A 350 -1.33 24.56 23.56
N PRO A 351 -1.98 25.71 23.74
CA PRO A 351 -1.28 26.97 23.89
C PRO A 351 -0.55 26.99 25.23
N ARG A 352 0.77 27.24 25.20
CA ARG A 352 1.52 27.61 26.41
C ARG A 352 1.46 29.12 26.58
N LEU A 353 1.05 29.58 27.76
CA LEU A 353 1.18 30.97 28.13
C LEU A 353 2.69 31.29 28.20
N ASN A 354 3.13 32.21 27.33
CA ASN A 354 4.42 32.91 27.25
C ASN A 354 5.66 32.27 27.91
N ASN A 355 6.64 31.96 27.05
CA ASN A 355 8.06 31.84 27.42
C ASN A 355 8.62 33.24 27.78
N ALA A 356 9.67 33.31 28.62
CA ALA A 356 10.40 34.53 28.99
C ALA A 356 10.89 35.37 27.78
N THR A 357 10.99 34.79 26.59
CA THR A 357 11.33 35.48 25.34
C THR A 357 10.14 36.08 24.58
N SER A 358 8.91 35.99 25.11
CA SER A 358 7.69 36.55 24.50
C SER A 358 7.32 35.97 23.13
N MET A 359 7.84 34.80 22.78
CA MET A 359 7.39 34.03 21.62
C MET A 359 6.30 33.03 22.04
N PHE A 360 5.23 32.94 21.25
CA PHE A 360 4.16 31.95 21.44
C PHE A 360 4.64 30.59 20.93
N ASP A 361 4.97 29.68 21.85
CA ASP A 361 5.22 28.28 21.55
C ASP A 361 3.92 27.48 21.78
N ASN A 362 3.34 26.90 20.72
CA ASN A 362 2.19 26.01 20.82
C ASN A 362 2.65 24.56 20.64
N ASP A 363 2.42 23.70 21.64
CA ASP A 363 2.66 22.27 21.47
C ASP A 363 1.58 21.70 20.54
N GLN A 364 1.99 21.07 19.45
CA GLN A 364 1.08 20.46 18.50
C GLN A 364 1.08 18.95 18.67
N TYR A 365 -0.11 18.34 18.61
CA TYR A 365 -0.31 16.90 18.69
C TYR A 365 -1.08 16.41 17.48
N VAL A 366 -0.70 15.25 16.95
CA VAL A 366 -1.42 14.52 15.91
C VAL A 366 -1.73 13.13 16.44
N TYR A 367 -3.01 12.79 16.52
CA TYR A 367 -3.45 11.45 16.88
C TYR A 367 -3.83 10.70 15.63
N LYS A 368 -3.26 9.50 15.46
CA LYS A 368 -3.58 8.57 14.38
C LYS A 368 -4.37 7.42 14.94
N ILE A 369 -5.59 7.19 14.45
CA ILE A 369 -6.46 6.12 14.91
C ILE A 369 -6.63 5.14 13.76
N TYR A 370 -6.06 3.95 13.91
CA TYR A 370 -6.09 2.89 12.91
C TYR A 370 -7.29 1.96 13.14
N VAL A 371 -8.06 1.69 12.08
CA VAL A 371 -9.13 0.68 12.06
C VAL A 371 -8.95 -0.23 10.86
N LYS A 372 -9.25 -1.52 11.00
CA LYS A 372 -9.18 -2.44 9.86
C LYS A 372 -10.17 -1.99 8.78
N SER A 373 -9.71 -1.90 7.54
CA SER A 373 -10.54 -1.51 6.39
C SER A 373 -11.76 -2.41 6.16
N THR A 374 -11.70 -3.66 6.59
CA THR A 374 -12.79 -4.62 6.47
C THR A 374 -13.85 -4.48 7.56
N ASP A 375 -13.61 -3.69 8.62
CA ASP A 375 -14.52 -3.54 9.75
C ASP A 375 -15.45 -2.33 9.57
N ALA A 376 -16.44 -2.49 8.70
CA ALA A 376 -17.39 -1.43 8.35
C ALA A 376 -18.19 -0.87 9.55
N ALA A 377 -18.42 -1.68 10.59
CA ALA A 377 -19.16 -1.25 11.77
C ALA A 377 -18.36 -0.28 12.65
N VAL A 378 -17.07 -0.56 12.85
CA VAL A 378 -16.17 0.33 13.60
C VAL A 378 -15.87 1.59 12.80
N ILE A 379 -15.70 1.48 11.47
CA ILE A 379 -15.55 2.63 10.57
C ILE A 379 -16.72 3.60 10.72
N ALA A 380 -17.97 3.11 10.56
CA ALA A 380 -19.15 3.95 10.70
C ALA A 380 -19.27 4.61 12.08
N SER A 381 -18.84 3.91 13.13
CA SER A 381 -18.84 4.45 14.51
C SER A 381 -17.78 5.54 14.69
N LEU A 382 -16.61 5.40 14.06
CA LEU A 382 -15.56 6.41 14.08
C LEU A 382 -15.90 7.63 13.24
N ASP A 383 -16.54 7.45 12.08
CA ASP A 383 -17.04 8.56 11.25
C ASP A 383 -18.03 9.43 12.03
N ALA A 384 -18.98 8.78 12.73
CA ALA A 384 -19.92 9.47 13.61
C ALA A 384 -19.18 10.26 14.72
N LEU A 385 -18.22 9.61 15.39
CA LEU A 385 -17.45 10.21 16.47
C LEU A 385 -16.58 11.40 16.01
N MET A 386 -16.05 11.36 14.77
CA MET A 386 -15.33 12.48 14.16
C MET A 386 -16.28 13.62 13.76
N GLY A 387 -17.48 13.31 13.27
CA GLY A 387 -18.54 14.29 13.02
C GLY A 387 -19.03 14.99 14.29
N ASP A 388 -19.20 14.24 15.39
CA ASP A 388 -19.54 14.79 16.70
C ASP A 388 -18.44 15.72 17.21
N LEU A 389 -17.17 15.38 17.00
CA LEU A 389 -16.04 16.23 17.37
C LEU A 389 -16.02 17.54 16.55
N ALA A 390 -16.33 17.49 15.26
CA ALA A 390 -16.44 18.69 14.42
C ALA A 390 -17.61 19.60 14.86
N THR A 391 -18.74 18.97 15.23
CA THR A 391 -19.90 19.67 15.80
C THR A 391 -19.55 20.33 17.13
N LEU A 392 -18.86 19.60 18.01
CA LEU A 392 -18.38 20.10 19.29
C LEU A 392 -17.42 21.29 19.09
N ALA A 393 -16.46 21.20 18.18
CA ALA A 393 -15.55 22.31 17.88
C ALA A 393 -16.32 23.57 17.42
N SER A 394 -17.34 23.39 16.58
CA SER A 394 -18.21 24.47 16.13
C SER A 394 -18.99 25.12 17.28
N ASN A 395 -19.53 24.32 18.21
CA ASN A 395 -20.20 24.82 19.42
C ASN A 395 -19.28 25.66 20.32
N TYR A 396 -17.97 25.39 20.28
CA TYR A 396 -16.93 26.12 21.03
C TYR A 396 -16.31 27.29 20.21
N GLY A 397 -16.94 27.66 19.09
CA GLY A 397 -16.54 28.80 18.26
C GLY A 397 -15.38 28.53 17.31
N ASN A 398 -15.09 27.26 17.01
CA ASN A 398 -14.07 26.82 16.06
C ASN A 398 -14.71 25.96 14.95
N PRO A 399 -15.33 26.59 13.93
CA PRO A 399 -15.98 25.85 12.85
C PRO A 399 -14.93 25.16 11.98
N ILE A 400 -14.82 23.84 12.13
CA ILE A 400 -13.97 22.97 11.32
C ILE A 400 -14.83 21.88 10.70
N ALA A 401 -14.41 21.40 9.53
CA ALA A 401 -15.03 20.25 8.89
C ALA A 401 -14.21 18.98 9.16
N PHE A 402 -14.89 17.85 9.27
CA PHE A 402 -14.27 16.55 9.10
C PHE A 402 -14.16 16.28 7.59
N ILE A 403 -12.93 16.09 7.11
CA ILE A 403 -12.66 15.72 5.73
C ILE A 403 -12.54 14.20 5.69
N ASP A 404 -13.59 13.53 5.22
CA ASP A 404 -13.50 12.11 4.92
C ASP A 404 -12.70 11.93 3.61
N GLU A 405 -11.78 10.98 3.61
CA GLU A 405 -10.96 10.59 2.46
C GLU A 405 -10.13 11.74 1.85
N ILE A 406 -9.08 12.19 2.55
CA ILE A 406 -8.18 13.24 2.01
C ILE A 406 -7.43 12.82 0.74
N ASP A 407 -7.34 11.51 0.50
CA ASP A 407 -6.55 10.90 -0.58
C ASP A 407 -7.42 10.50 -1.79
N ALA A 408 -8.74 10.76 -1.75
CA ALA A 408 -9.64 10.65 -2.89
C ALA A 408 -9.58 11.94 -3.76
#